data_AF-A0A8J2MUK2-F1
#
_entry.id   AF-A0A8J2MUK2-F1
#
_cell.length_a   1.000
_cell.length_b   1.000
_cell.length_c   1.000
_cell.angle_alpha   90.00
_cell.angle_beta   90.00
_cell.angle_gamma   90.00
#
_symmetry.space_group_name_H-M   'P 1'
#
loop_
_entity.id
_entity.type
_entity.pdbx_description
1 polymer ?
#
loop_
_entity_poly.entity_id
_entity_poly.type
_entity_poly.pdbx_seq_one_letter_code
_entity_poly.pdbx_strand_id
1 'polypeptide(L)'
;MDTVERGPIRAEKDKDAHNRLRDGVNEATRDVEKAGDGIGGDVMDTPSTQKELPPLKGLSFLDRFLVVWIILAMAIGIALGNTVDSVGPALQRGEFVGVSIPIAIGLLVMMYPILCKVRYETLHLLLRERTLWIQIAVSFVLNWIIAPLFMVALAWAFLPDRQDLREGLIFVGIARCIAMVLIWTDLAGGDGDYCAVLVAFNSILQIVLFAPFAVFYIQVRIQDGLHPLAGHWTFLVTTTGLIESLPIDRPSVPRLLAPMVTMASNGLPVPAQNSNYMENGRWYHGYRRGLYMYPCDEPEKDRMDIYHQFFAVARRGQLHQAPVPTQPNVQPRILDVGCGTGIWAIDMADKYLNAEVLGLDLVNIQPEKIPPNLRFRVPRDYESPWTLGEDSWDMIHLRMACGSVTSWPELYQKIFSHLKPGTGWIEHIEIDMEPRCDDYTLPPDSMLTKWYGWLADATHRVSRPIAYEHRTRQLLQAAGFIDIQETVIRVPYNTWPNDPHQKDIGRWYNLGLTEGLEALTFAPLTRVYQWDLNAHVRPVLEGVRREICNRKIHAYNNIHIWTARRPQQ
;
A
#
# COMPACT_ATOMS: atom_id res chain seq x y z
N MET A 1 44.64 9.21 50.72
CA MET A 1 44.82 9.49 52.15
C MET A 1 44.10 10.79 52.43
N ASP A 2 42.93 10.88 53.06
CA ASP A 2 42.01 9.94 53.73
C ASP A 2 40.61 10.58 53.59
N THR A 3 39.63 9.96 52.92
CA THR A 3 38.51 9.19 53.52
C THR A 3 38.02 9.65 54.90
N VAL A 4 36.75 10.08 55.00
CA VAL A 4 35.69 9.47 55.83
C VAL A 4 34.32 10.13 55.53
N GLU A 5 33.44 9.31 54.97
CA GLU A 5 32.01 9.10 55.24
C GLU A 5 31.06 10.27 55.58
N ARG A 6 30.00 10.42 54.76
CA ARG A 6 28.63 10.62 55.26
C ARG A 6 27.65 9.77 54.45
N GLY A 7 27.02 8.81 55.14
CA GLY A 7 25.96 7.96 54.63
C GLY A 7 24.56 8.61 54.61
N PRO A 8 23.54 7.88 54.11
CA PRO A 8 22.26 8.43 53.65
C PRO A 8 21.06 8.08 54.55
N ILE A 9 20.20 9.04 54.89
CA ILE A 9 18.86 8.89 55.51
C ILE A 9 18.08 10.17 55.13
N ARG A 10 16.87 10.24 54.53
CA ARG A 10 15.57 9.55 54.66
C ARG A 10 14.74 9.94 53.39
N ALA A 11 14.09 9.02 52.68
CA ALA A 11 12.71 8.54 52.82
C ALA A 11 11.59 9.52 52.38
N GLU A 12 10.71 8.98 51.51
CA GLU A 12 9.28 9.30 51.34
C GLU A 12 8.87 10.76 51.10
N LYS A 13 8.74 11.11 49.81
CA LYS A 13 7.71 12.04 49.28
C LYS A 13 7.85 12.11 47.76
N ASP A 14 7.20 11.20 47.03
CA ASP A 14 6.75 11.46 45.64
C ASP A 14 5.91 10.31 45.03
N LYS A 15 4.90 9.82 45.76
CA LYS A 15 3.89 8.89 45.22
C LYS A 15 2.45 9.39 45.29
N ASP A 16 2.19 10.55 45.89
CA ASP A 16 0.82 11.08 46.09
C ASP A 16 0.41 12.22 45.16
N ALA A 17 1.27 12.60 44.21
CA ALA A 17 0.97 13.64 43.22
C ALA A 17 0.33 13.10 41.92
N HIS A 18 0.43 11.79 41.66
CA HIS A 18 -0.04 11.19 40.40
C HIS A 18 -1.45 10.60 40.45
N ASN A 19 -2.09 10.57 41.63
CA ASN A 19 -3.43 10.02 41.81
C ASN A 19 -4.54 11.07 42.03
N ARG A 20 -4.23 12.38 41.96
CA ARG A 20 -5.23 13.47 42.15
C ARG A 20 -5.71 14.15 40.87
N LEU A 21 -5.28 13.69 39.70
CA LEU A 21 -5.75 14.19 38.40
C LEU A 21 -6.71 13.21 37.68
N ARG A 22 -7.02 12.07 38.31
CA ARG A 22 -7.88 11.03 37.73
C ARG A 22 -9.29 10.95 38.35
N ASP A 23 -9.48 11.51 39.54
CA ASP A 23 -10.77 11.44 40.26
C ASP A 23 -11.63 12.71 40.13
N GLY A 24 -11.12 13.78 39.49
CA GLY A 24 -11.84 15.06 39.31
C GLY A 24 -12.73 15.16 38.07
N VAL A 25 -12.90 14.09 37.29
CA VAL A 25 -13.64 14.11 36.00
C VAL A 25 -14.95 13.32 36.03
N ASN A 26 -15.25 12.59 37.12
CA ASN A 26 -16.42 11.71 37.19
C ASN A 26 -17.55 12.17 38.13
N GLU A 27 -17.52 13.41 38.65
CA GLU A 27 -18.48 13.84 39.67
C GLU A 27 -19.26 15.13 39.34
N ALA A 28 -19.32 15.53 38.06
CA ALA A 28 -20.13 16.65 37.61
C ALA A 28 -20.96 16.28 36.38
N THR A 29 -21.97 15.42 36.55
CA THR A 29 -23.17 15.34 35.70
C THR A 29 -24.14 14.31 36.27
N ARG A 30 -24.74 14.65 37.41
CA ARG A 30 -26.07 14.13 37.79
C ARG A 30 -26.91 15.33 38.23
N ASP A 31 -28.17 15.29 37.79
CA ASP A 31 -29.25 16.24 38.05
C ASP A 31 -29.15 17.48 37.13
N VAL A 32 -30.07 17.76 36.19
CA VAL A 32 -31.51 17.99 36.37
C VAL A 32 -32.26 17.80 35.03
N GLU A 33 -33.33 17.00 35.04
CA GLU A 33 -34.44 17.09 34.07
C GLU A 33 -35.54 18.01 34.65
N LYS A 34 -35.94 19.07 33.92
CA LYS A 34 -37.32 19.31 33.41
C LYS A 34 -37.60 20.75 32.95
N ALA A 35 -38.06 20.80 31.68
CA ALA A 35 -39.15 21.59 31.10
C ALA A 35 -39.00 23.12 30.83
N GLY A 36 -39.27 23.51 29.56
CA GLY A 36 -39.74 24.84 29.18
C GLY A 36 -39.42 25.30 27.74
N ASP A 37 -40.32 24.99 26.79
CA ASP A 37 -40.62 25.60 25.49
C ASP A 37 -39.64 26.52 24.72
N GLY A 38 -39.48 26.20 23.42
CA GLY A 38 -39.86 27.15 22.37
C GLY A 38 -38.75 27.85 21.54
N ILE A 39 -38.82 27.59 20.22
CA ILE A 39 -38.39 28.42 19.08
C ILE A 39 -36.98 28.13 18.51
N GLY A 40 -36.97 27.87 17.21
CA GLY A 40 -35.89 27.23 16.45
C GLY A 40 -34.76 28.15 15.98
N GLY A 41 -33.72 27.49 15.48
CA GLY A 41 -32.55 28.10 14.86
C GLY A 41 -31.37 27.11 14.82
N ASP A 42 -30.92 26.80 13.60
CA ASP A 42 -29.63 26.22 13.19
C ASP A 42 -29.18 24.88 13.80
N VAL A 43 -29.33 23.82 13.00
CA VAL A 43 -28.69 22.52 13.24
C VAL A 43 -27.22 22.62 12.82
N MET A 44 -26.39 22.89 13.83
CA MET A 44 -24.96 22.70 13.84
C MET A 44 -24.70 21.18 13.89
N ASP A 45 -24.18 20.60 12.81
CA ASP A 45 -23.80 19.18 12.77
C ASP A 45 -22.60 18.94 13.72
N THR A 46 -22.93 18.52 14.94
CA THR A 46 -21.99 17.91 15.88
C THR A 46 -21.31 16.69 15.25
N PRO A 47 -20.02 16.43 15.55
CA PRO A 47 -19.32 15.27 15.03
C PRO A 47 -20.06 14.02 15.50
N SER A 48 -20.62 13.27 14.55
CA SER A 48 -21.22 11.98 14.84
C SER A 48 -20.14 11.08 15.43
N THR A 49 -20.25 10.87 16.74
CA THR A 49 -19.50 9.84 17.45
C THR A 49 -19.83 8.54 16.75
N GLN A 50 -18.91 8.02 15.92
CA GLN A 50 -19.05 6.67 15.38
C GLN A 50 -19.18 5.76 16.59
N LYS A 51 -20.39 5.24 16.78
CA LYS A 51 -20.70 4.31 17.84
C LYS A 51 -19.94 3.03 17.47
N GLU A 52 -18.76 2.83 18.04
CA GLU A 52 -18.03 1.58 17.94
C GLU A 52 -18.98 0.44 18.34
N LEU A 53 -19.42 -0.31 17.35
CA LEU A 53 -20.26 -1.48 17.61
C LEU A 53 -19.39 -2.48 18.39
N PRO A 54 -19.94 -3.13 19.43
CA PRO A 54 -19.19 -4.14 20.18
C PRO A 54 -18.61 -5.19 19.20
N PRO A 55 -17.38 -5.69 19.42
CA PRO A 55 -16.61 -6.46 18.43
C PRO A 55 -17.35 -7.68 17.85
N LEU A 56 -18.35 -8.22 18.55
CA LEU A 56 -19.18 -9.35 18.11
C LEU A 56 -20.36 -8.96 17.19
N LYS A 57 -20.72 -7.68 17.09
CA LYS A 57 -21.83 -7.17 16.26
C LYS A 57 -21.41 -6.75 14.84
N GLY A 58 -20.10 -6.67 14.57
CA GLY A 58 -19.55 -6.33 13.25
C GLY A 58 -19.22 -7.52 12.35
N LEU A 59 -19.31 -8.76 12.86
CA LEU A 59 -18.94 -9.98 12.13
C LEU A 59 -20.17 -10.65 11.48
N SER A 60 -19.98 -11.24 10.30
CA SER A 60 -21.02 -12.02 9.60
C SER A 60 -21.52 -13.18 10.46
N PHE A 61 -22.78 -13.61 10.25
CA PHE A 61 -23.40 -14.71 11.02
C PHE A 61 -22.57 -16.01 10.96
N LEU A 62 -21.92 -16.28 9.82
CA LEU A 62 -21.05 -17.44 9.64
C LEU A 62 -19.75 -17.33 10.45
N ASP A 63 -19.10 -16.17 10.43
CA ASP A 63 -17.83 -15.93 11.15
C ASP A 63 -18.05 -15.96 12.67
N ARG A 64 -19.21 -15.45 13.11
CA ARG A 64 -19.60 -15.43 14.52
C ARG A 64 -19.76 -16.81 15.15
N PHE A 65 -20.21 -17.80 14.37
CA PHE A 65 -20.44 -19.18 14.83
C PHE A 65 -19.46 -20.18 14.23
N LEU A 66 -18.35 -19.71 13.64
CA LEU A 66 -17.37 -20.53 12.93
C LEU A 66 -16.90 -21.75 13.74
N VAL A 67 -16.63 -21.58 15.04
CA VAL A 67 -16.23 -22.67 15.94
C VAL A 67 -17.31 -23.76 16.06
N VAL A 68 -18.58 -23.37 16.16
CA VAL A 68 -19.71 -24.31 16.26
C VAL A 68 -19.87 -25.08 14.95
N TRP A 69 -19.73 -24.39 13.81
CA TRP A 69 -19.78 -25.03 12.50
C TRP A 69 -18.64 -26.02 12.29
N ILE A 70 -17.42 -25.71 12.74
CA ILE A 70 -16.29 -26.64 12.70
C ILE A 70 -16.59 -27.90 13.52
N ILE A 71 -17.05 -27.75 14.77
CA ILE A 71 -17.38 -28.90 15.63
C ILE A 71 -18.50 -29.75 15.03
N LEU A 72 -19.54 -29.10 14.50
CA LEU A 72 -20.66 -29.81 13.86
C LEU A 72 -20.20 -30.57 12.61
N ALA A 73 -19.36 -29.94 11.76
CA ALA A 73 -18.81 -30.57 10.58
C ALA A 73 -17.90 -31.77 10.93
N MET A 74 -17.08 -31.65 11.98
CA MET A 74 -16.26 -32.75 12.49
C MET A 74 -17.14 -33.91 12.99
N ALA A 75 -18.17 -33.62 13.79
CA ALA A 75 -19.09 -34.63 14.31
C ALA A 75 -19.85 -35.36 13.19
N ILE A 76 -20.36 -34.62 12.21
CA ILE A 76 -21.02 -35.17 11.02
C ILE A 76 -20.03 -36.03 10.21
N GLY A 77 -18.80 -35.55 10.00
CA GLY A 77 -17.77 -36.29 9.28
C GLY A 77 -17.43 -37.64 9.94
N ILE A 78 -17.26 -37.66 11.26
CA ILE A 78 -17.02 -38.88 12.03
C ILE A 78 -18.23 -39.82 11.97
N ALA A 79 -19.44 -39.28 12.13
CA ALA A 79 -20.67 -40.08 12.06
C ALA A 79 -20.85 -40.72 10.67
N LEU A 80 -20.63 -39.96 9.59
CA LEU A 80 -20.71 -40.48 8.22
C LEU A 80 -19.60 -41.50 7.93
N GLY A 81 -18.38 -41.25 8.41
CA GLY A 81 -17.25 -42.18 8.26
C GLY A 81 -17.46 -43.52 8.95
N ASN A 82 -18.23 -43.56 10.06
CA ASN A 82 -18.52 -44.78 10.81
C ASN A 82 -19.85 -45.47 10.44
N THR A 83 -20.77 -44.78 9.75
CA THR A 83 -22.10 -45.33 9.41
C THR A 83 -22.20 -45.80 7.96
N VAL A 84 -21.33 -45.32 7.08
CA VAL A 84 -21.37 -45.62 5.65
C VAL A 84 -19.98 -46.06 5.17
N ASP A 85 -19.76 -47.37 5.09
CA ASP A 85 -18.49 -47.98 4.68
C ASP A 85 -18.01 -47.56 3.27
N SER A 86 -18.92 -47.07 2.42
CA SER A 86 -18.60 -46.64 1.05
C SER A 86 -18.04 -45.21 0.95
N VAL A 87 -18.02 -44.42 2.03
CA VAL A 87 -17.56 -43.02 1.99
C VAL A 87 -16.05 -42.93 1.74
N GLY A 88 -15.25 -43.77 2.40
CA GLY A 88 -13.80 -43.83 2.20
C GLY A 88 -13.42 -44.15 0.74
N PRO A 89 -13.88 -45.29 0.19
CA PRO A 89 -13.62 -45.67 -1.21
C PRO A 89 -14.19 -44.68 -2.24
N ALA A 90 -15.27 -43.94 -1.91
CA ALA A 90 -15.82 -42.91 -2.79
C ALA A 90 -14.92 -41.66 -2.88
N LEU A 91 -14.30 -41.26 -1.76
CA LEU A 91 -13.37 -40.14 -1.72
C LEU A 91 -12.02 -40.46 -2.40
N GLN A 92 -11.60 -41.73 -2.35
CA GLN A 92 -10.38 -42.23 -3.00
C GLN A 92 -10.54 -42.53 -4.50
N ARG A 93 -11.78 -42.56 -5.04
CA ARG A 93 -12.03 -42.83 -6.47
C ARG A 93 -11.52 -41.76 -7.43
N GLY A 94 -11.16 -40.59 -6.91
CA GLY A 94 -10.54 -39.49 -7.68
C GLY A 94 -9.27 -39.03 -7.00
N GLU A 95 -8.23 -39.84 -6.98
CA GLU A 95 -6.89 -39.44 -6.51
C GLU A 95 -6.05 -38.90 -7.67
N PHE A 96 -5.38 -37.78 -7.44
CA PHE A 96 -4.36 -37.22 -8.34
C PHE A 96 -3.09 -37.01 -7.52
N VAL A 97 -2.02 -37.76 -7.85
CA VAL A 97 -0.72 -37.71 -7.15
C VAL A 97 -0.85 -38.04 -5.64
N GLY A 98 -1.61 -39.08 -5.28
CA GLY A 98 -1.75 -39.54 -3.90
C GLY A 98 -2.56 -38.62 -2.97
N VAL A 99 -3.26 -37.61 -3.52
CA VAL A 99 -4.20 -36.74 -2.80
C VAL A 99 -5.56 -36.82 -3.47
N SER A 100 -6.64 -36.93 -2.69
CA SER A 100 -8.00 -36.94 -3.25
C SER A 100 -8.35 -35.57 -3.85
N ILE A 101 -8.91 -35.58 -5.06
CA ILE A 101 -9.31 -34.38 -5.82
C ILE A 101 -10.25 -33.47 -5.00
N PRO A 102 -11.26 -33.97 -4.26
CA PRO A 102 -12.10 -33.11 -3.44
C PRO A 102 -11.32 -32.36 -2.34
N ILE A 103 -10.35 -33.03 -1.71
CA ILE A 103 -9.47 -32.39 -0.71
C ILE A 103 -8.57 -31.37 -1.38
N ALA A 104 -7.99 -31.69 -2.55
CA ALA A 104 -7.15 -30.76 -3.29
C ALA A 104 -7.90 -29.49 -3.73
N ILE A 105 -9.14 -29.64 -4.22
CA ILE A 105 -10.01 -28.50 -4.55
C ILE A 105 -10.35 -27.69 -3.30
N GLY A 106 -10.70 -28.36 -2.19
CA GLY A 106 -10.96 -27.70 -0.91
C GLY A 106 -9.76 -26.87 -0.43
N LEU A 107 -8.56 -27.45 -0.48
CA LEU A 107 -7.29 -26.79 -0.15
C LEU A 107 -7.00 -25.61 -1.09
N LEU A 108 -7.25 -25.74 -2.39
CA LEU A 108 -7.05 -24.67 -3.36
C LEU A 108 -8.03 -23.51 -3.13
N VAL A 109 -9.31 -23.81 -2.91
CA VAL A 109 -10.37 -22.82 -2.65
C VAL A 109 -10.13 -22.06 -1.35
N MET A 110 -9.60 -22.71 -0.30
CA MET A 110 -9.26 -22.02 0.95
C MET A 110 -7.95 -21.23 0.85
N MET A 111 -7.00 -21.66 0.02
CA MET A 111 -5.70 -21.00 -0.11
C MET A 111 -5.74 -19.80 -1.06
N TYR A 112 -6.55 -19.86 -2.13
CA TYR A 112 -6.63 -18.83 -3.16
C TYR A 112 -6.95 -17.42 -2.61
N PRO A 113 -7.98 -17.23 -1.77
CA PRO A 113 -8.30 -15.90 -1.23
C PRO A 113 -7.17 -15.31 -0.40
N ILE A 114 -6.45 -16.17 0.32
CA ILE A 114 -5.36 -15.78 1.21
C ILE A 114 -4.15 -15.31 0.39
N LEU A 115 -3.76 -16.06 -0.65
CA LEU A 115 -2.63 -15.70 -1.51
C LEU A 115 -2.89 -14.42 -2.32
N CYS A 116 -4.14 -14.11 -2.65
CA CYS A 116 -4.52 -12.89 -3.36
C CYS A 116 -4.59 -11.64 -2.48
N LYS A 117 -4.64 -11.78 -1.16
CA LYS A 117 -4.69 -10.64 -0.21
C LYS A 117 -3.31 -10.13 0.21
N VAL A 118 -2.24 -10.83 -0.14
CA VAL A 118 -0.87 -10.45 0.23
C VAL A 118 -0.28 -9.50 -0.81
N ARG A 119 0.20 -8.33 -0.36
CA ARG A 119 1.00 -7.40 -1.16
C ARG A 119 2.45 -7.85 -1.14
N TYR A 120 2.86 -8.66 -2.11
CA TYR A 120 4.23 -9.19 -2.17
C TYR A 120 5.28 -8.09 -2.38
N GLU A 121 4.86 -6.93 -2.88
CA GLU A 121 5.67 -5.77 -3.20
C GLU A 121 6.17 -5.06 -1.94
N THR A 122 5.37 -4.98 -0.86
CA THR A 122 5.75 -4.29 0.39
C THR A 122 6.61 -5.15 1.32
N LEU A 123 6.72 -6.46 1.05
CA LEU A 123 7.37 -7.45 1.90
C LEU A 123 8.84 -7.12 2.20
N HIS A 124 9.57 -6.64 1.19
CA HIS A 124 11.00 -6.34 1.30
C HIS A 124 11.31 -5.10 2.14
N LEU A 125 10.36 -4.15 2.22
CA LEU A 125 10.47 -2.95 3.06
C LEU A 125 10.26 -3.30 4.54
N LEU A 126 9.31 -4.18 4.84
CA LEU A 126 9.00 -4.64 6.20
C LEU A 126 10.16 -5.42 6.84
N LEU A 127 10.95 -6.15 6.05
CA LEU A 127 12.15 -6.87 6.52
C LEU A 127 13.24 -5.97 7.09
N ARG A 128 13.18 -4.65 6.83
CA ARG A 128 14.14 -3.66 7.33
C ARG A 128 13.80 -3.15 8.74
N GLU A 129 12.57 -3.36 9.21
CA GLU A 129 12.13 -2.89 10.51
C GLU A 129 12.54 -3.83 11.65
N ARG A 130 13.06 -3.25 12.75
CA ARG A 130 13.46 -4.03 13.94
C ARG A 130 12.28 -4.69 14.66
N THR A 131 11.10 -4.08 14.60
CA THR A 131 9.87 -4.60 15.22
C THR A 131 9.47 -5.94 14.63
N LEU A 132 9.61 -6.11 13.31
CA LEU A 132 9.31 -7.34 12.60
C LEU A 132 10.21 -8.50 13.06
N TRP A 133 11.51 -8.26 13.25
CA TRP A 133 12.44 -9.28 13.73
C TRP A 133 12.11 -9.77 15.14
N ILE A 134 11.60 -8.90 16.02
CA ILE A 134 11.14 -9.27 17.36
C ILE A 134 9.91 -10.19 17.26
N GLN A 135 8.95 -9.85 16.40
CA GLN A 135 7.76 -10.67 16.19
C GLN A 135 8.09 -12.04 15.58
N ILE A 136 9.03 -12.08 14.61
CA ILE A 136 9.55 -13.33 14.05
C ILE A 136 10.23 -14.17 15.13
N ALA A 137 11.06 -13.56 15.98
CA ALA A 137 11.73 -14.28 17.06
C ALA A 137 10.74 -14.85 18.09
N VAL A 138 9.72 -14.08 18.48
CA VAL A 138 8.64 -14.56 19.36
C VAL A 138 7.89 -15.72 18.71
N SER A 139 7.48 -15.56 17.46
CA SER A 139 6.83 -16.63 16.68
C SER A 139 7.71 -17.86 16.59
N PHE A 140 9.01 -17.72 16.34
CA PHE A 140 9.95 -18.82 16.29
C PHE A 140 9.99 -19.60 17.61
N VAL A 141 10.10 -18.91 18.75
CA VAL A 141 10.16 -19.56 20.06
C VAL A 141 8.83 -20.26 20.40
N LEU A 142 7.71 -19.55 20.28
CA LEU A 142 6.40 -20.11 20.60
C LEU A 142 6.08 -21.31 19.72
N ASN A 143 6.30 -21.14 18.41
CA ASN A 143 6.01 -22.17 17.45
C ASN A 143 7.04 -23.28 17.59
N TRP A 144 8.31 -23.08 17.29
CA TRP A 144 9.29 -24.17 17.14
C TRP A 144 9.82 -24.77 18.44
N ILE A 145 9.63 -24.13 19.59
CA ILE A 145 10.10 -24.65 20.88
C ILE A 145 8.91 -25.05 21.75
N ILE A 146 8.03 -24.10 22.08
CA ILE A 146 6.97 -24.34 23.07
C ILE A 146 5.92 -25.31 22.55
N ALA A 147 5.40 -25.11 21.32
CA ALA A 147 4.29 -25.91 20.81
C ALA A 147 4.63 -27.41 20.66
N PRO A 148 5.79 -27.82 20.09
CA PRO A 148 6.19 -29.22 20.01
C PRO A 148 6.35 -29.87 21.39
N LEU A 149 6.97 -29.17 22.35
CA LEU A 149 7.14 -29.69 23.71
C LEU A 149 5.79 -29.91 24.38
N PHE A 150 4.87 -28.97 24.21
CA PHE A 150 3.51 -29.08 24.72
C PHE A 150 2.76 -30.25 24.09
N MET A 151 2.86 -30.42 22.77
CA MET A 151 2.19 -31.51 22.05
C MET A 151 2.75 -32.89 22.39
N VAL A 152 4.06 -33.00 22.60
CA VAL A 152 4.67 -34.23 23.13
C VAL A 152 4.13 -34.52 24.52
N ALA A 153 4.05 -33.52 25.41
CA ALA A 153 3.51 -33.71 26.75
C ALA A 153 2.05 -34.20 26.72
N LEU A 154 1.21 -33.61 25.85
CA LEU A 154 -0.18 -34.06 25.66
C LEU A 154 -0.26 -35.49 25.11
N ALA A 155 0.57 -35.82 24.14
CA ALA A 155 0.56 -37.14 23.51
C ALA A 155 0.92 -38.25 24.50
N TRP A 156 1.81 -37.99 25.44
CA TRP A 156 2.12 -38.90 26.54
C TRP A 156 1.07 -38.90 27.65
N ALA A 157 0.44 -37.76 27.93
CA ALA A 157 -0.59 -37.66 28.98
C ALA A 157 -1.88 -38.40 28.59
N PHE A 158 -2.29 -38.34 27.32
CA PHE A 158 -3.57 -38.88 26.87
C PHE A 158 -3.47 -40.21 26.09
N LEU A 159 -2.31 -40.52 25.51
CA LEU A 159 -2.11 -41.74 24.69
C LEU A 159 -0.86 -42.55 25.11
N PRO A 160 -0.71 -42.96 26.39
CA PRO A 160 0.46 -43.68 26.89
C PRO A 160 0.62 -45.11 26.35
N ASP A 161 -0.46 -45.75 25.90
CA ASP A 161 -0.43 -47.17 25.47
C ASP A 161 -0.62 -47.36 23.95
N ARG A 162 -0.74 -46.28 23.18
CA ARG A 162 -1.02 -46.32 21.73
C ARG A 162 0.03 -45.52 20.95
N GLN A 163 1.10 -46.20 20.57
CA GLN A 163 2.27 -45.59 19.92
C GLN A 163 1.93 -44.91 18.58
N ASP A 164 1.21 -45.59 17.68
CA ASP A 164 0.89 -45.05 16.34
C ASP A 164 0.08 -43.73 16.42
N LEU A 165 -0.85 -43.64 17.37
CA LEU A 165 -1.68 -42.45 17.58
C LEU A 165 -0.88 -41.32 18.24
N ARG A 166 0.09 -41.66 19.08
CA ARG A 166 1.02 -40.69 19.69
C ARG A 166 1.92 -40.07 18.64
N GLU A 167 2.50 -40.88 17.76
CA GLU A 167 3.33 -40.40 16.66
C GLU A 167 2.54 -39.44 15.77
N GLY A 168 1.31 -39.80 15.39
CA GLY A 168 0.39 -38.92 14.67
C GLY A 168 0.14 -37.59 15.39
N LEU A 169 -0.11 -37.61 16.69
CA LEU A 169 -0.35 -36.40 17.48
C LEU A 169 0.89 -35.51 17.60
N ILE A 170 2.08 -36.11 17.69
CA ILE A 170 3.36 -35.38 17.68
C ILE A 170 3.60 -34.75 16.30
N PHE A 171 3.34 -35.48 15.21
CA PHE A 171 3.43 -34.91 13.86
C PHE A 171 2.52 -33.69 13.68
N VAL A 172 1.29 -33.74 14.21
CA VAL A 172 0.37 -32.59 14.21
C VAL A 172 0.96 -31.38 14.97
N GLY A 173 1.71 -31.60 16.05
CA GLY A 173 2.36 -30.53 16.81
C GLY A 173 3.59 -29.90 16.14
N ILE A 174 4.28 -30.65 15.28
CA ILE A 174 5.44 -30.19 14.51
C ILE A 174 4.98 -29.58 13.17
N ALA A 175 3.85 -30.03 12.64
CA ALA A 175 3.20 -29.47 11.46
C ALA A 175 2.50 -28.15 11.77
N ARG A 176 3.11 -27.00 11.45
CA ARG A 176 2.49 -25.69 11.70
C ARG A 176 1.42 -25.37 10.66
N CYS A 177 0.27 -24.94 11.14
CA CYS A 177 -0.75 -24.35 10.28
C CYS A 177 -0.34 -22.93 9.88
N ILE A 178 -0.22 -22.68 8.58
CA ILE A 178 0.18 -21.38 8.02
C ILE A 178 -1.02 -20.55 7.51
N ALA A 179 -2.06 -21.21 6.98
CA ALA A 179 -3.18 -20.53 6.35
C ALA A 179 -4.18 -19.95 7.38
N MET A 180 -4.45 -20.67 8.47
CA MET A 180 -5.48 -20.27 9.43
C MET A 180 -5.10 -19.00 10.20
N VAL A 181 -3.80 -18.76 10.40
CA VAL A 181 -3.29 -17.56 11.10
C VAL A 181 -3.66 -16.28 10.35
N LEU A 182 -3.67 -16.30 9.02
CA LEU A 182 -4.06 -15.15 8.19
C LEU A 182 -5.55 -14.82 8.37
N ILE A 183 -6.42 -15.83 8.43
CA ILE A 183 -7.85 -15.65 8.66
C ILE A 183 -8.10 -15.09 10.07
N TRP A 184 -7.46 -15.65 11.11
CA TRP A 184 -7.61 -15.14 12.47
C TRP A 184 -7.06 -13.73 12.63
N THR A 185 -5.99 -13.39 11.92
CA THR A 185 -5.43 -12.04 11.93
C THR A 185 -6.38 -11.04 11.26
N ASP A 186 -6.97 -11.42 10.12
CA ASP A 186 -8.00 -10.63 9.43
C ASP A 186 -9.23 -10.40 10.34
N LEU A 187 -9.72 -11.47 10.98
CA LEU A 187 -10.84 -11.40 11.94
C LEU A 187 -10.53 -10.57 13.19
N ALA A 188 -9.26 -10.52 13.61
CA ALA A 188 -8.82 -9.73 14.75
C ALA A 188 -8.51 -8.27 14.41
N GLY A 189 -8.63 -7.87 13.13
CA GLY A 189 -8.25 -6.53 12.65
C GLY A 189 -6.73 -6.28 12.68
N GLY A 190 -5.93 -7.34 12.60
CA GLY A 190 -4.47 -7.26 12.57
C GLY A 190 -3.92 -6.94 11.18
N ASP A 191 -2.62 -6.64 11.11
CA ASP A 191 -1.96 -6.29 9.85
C ASP A 191 -1.70 -7.54 8.98
N GLY A 192 -2.31 -7.57 7.81
CA GLY A 192 -2.20 -8.67 6.85
C GLY A 192 -0.82 -8.83 6.23
N ASP A 193 -0.05 -7.75 6.07
CA ASP A 193 1.27 -7.79 5.44
C ASP A 193 2.30 -8.39 6.41
N TYR A 194 2.29 -7.99 7.69
CA TYR A 194 3.14 -8.61 8.72
C TYR A 194 2.82 -10.10 8.89
N CYS A 195 1.53 -10.46 8.87
CA CYS A 195 1.12 -11.86 8.96
C CYS A 195 1.61 -12.67 7.76
N ALA A 196 1.61 -12.09 6.56
CA ALA A 196 2.12 -12.74 5.36
C ALA A 196 3.64 -13.00 5.44
N VAL A 197 4.43 -12.02 5.92
CA VAL A 197 5.88 -12.22 6.18
C VAL A 197 6.09 -13.37 7.17
N LEU A 198 5.33 -13.36 8.28
CA LEU A 198 5.42 -14.39 9.31
C LEU A 198 5.11 -15.78 8.77
N VAL A 199 4.08 -15.88 7.93
CA VAL A 199 3.67 -17.13 7.26
C VAL A 199 4.74 -17.60 6.28
N ALA A 200 5.31 -16.71 5.47
CA ALA A 200 6.38 -17.05 4.53
C ALA A 200 7.62 -17.58 5.27
N PHE A 201 8.06 -16.89 6.32
CA PHE A 201 9.19 -17.32 7.15
C PHE A 201 8.93 -18.66 7.83
N ASN A 202 7.74 -18.84 8.41
CA ASN A 202 7.36 -20.10 9.04
C ASN A 202 7.24 -21.25 8.04
N SER A 203 6.88 -20.98 6.77
CA SER A 203 6.85 -21.98 5.70
C SER A 203 8.25 -22.44 5.31
N ILE A 204 9.22 -21.51 5.21
CA ILE A 204 10.63 -21.85 4.97
C ILE A 204 11.17 -22.71 6.12
N LEU A 205 10.90 -22.30 7.36
CA LEU A 205 11.27 -23.10 8.53
C LEU A 205 10.58 -24.46 8.54
N GLN A 206 9.33 -24.55 8.11
CA GLN A 206 8.61 -25.81 8.00
C GLN A 206 9.31 -26.76 7.03
N ILE A 207 9.74 -26.27 5.86
CA ILE A 207 10.47 -27.08 4.88
C ILE A 207 11.79 -27.61 5.46
N VAL A 208 12.52 -26.77 6.21
CA VAL A 208 13.86 -27.11 6.72
C VAL A 208 13.80 -27.93 8.01
N LEU A 209 12.97 -27.54 8.98
CA LEU A 209 12.98 -28.05 10.34
C LEU A 209 11.99 -29.19 10.58
N PHE A 210 10.94 -29.35 9.76
CA PHE A 210 9.92 -30.37 10.00
C PHE A 210 10.50 -31.79 10.09
N ALA A 211 11.30 -32.18 9.10
CA ALA A 211 11.92 -33.50 9.04
C ALA A 211 12.91 -33.75 10.20
N PRO A 212 13.90 -32.86 10.45
CA PRO A 212 14.80 -33.00 11.60
C PRO A 212 14.07 -33.04 12.95
N PHE A 213 13.05 -32.21 13.15
CA PHE A 213 12.29 -32.17 14.40
C PHE A 213 11.43 -33.42 14.57
N ALA A 214 10.79 -33.91 13.51
CA ALA A 214 10.06 -35.17 13.52
C ALA A 214 10.95 -36.33 13.96
N VAL A 215 12.15 -36.43 13.35
CA VAL A 215 13.15 -37.42 13.73
C VAL A 215 13.58 -37.24 15.18
N PHE A 216 13.88 -36.01 15.61
CA PHE A 216 14.31 -35.73 16.98
C PHE A 216 13.25 -36.14 18.01
N TYR A 217 12.00 -35.69 17.88
CA TYR A 217 10.97 -35.96 18.88
C TYR A 217 10.50 -37.42 18.90
N ILE A 218 10.63 -38.14 17.78
CA ILE A 218 10.28 -39.57 17.70
C ILE A 218 11.46 -40.44 18.17
N GLN A 219 12.69 -40.17 17.71
CA GLN A 219 13.86 -41.00 18.02
C GLN A 219 14.44 -40.76 19.42
N VAL A 220 14.36 -39.54 19.97
CA VAL A 220 14.99 -39.22 21.27
C VAL A 220 14.24 -39.84 22.47
N ARG A 221 13.03 -40.40 22.28
CA ARG A 221 12.21 -40.90 23.40
C ARG A 221 11.62 -42.30 23.24
N ILE A 222 11.87 -43.01 22.14
CA ILE A 222 11.49 -44.42 21.97
C ILE A 222 12.78 -45.26 22.01
N GLN A 223 13.32 -45.39 23.22
CA GLN A 223 14.39 -46.33 23.53
C GLN A 223 13.77 -47.70 23.82
N ASP A 224 13.06 -48.31 22.86
CA ASP A 224 12.69 -49.73 22.92
C ASP A 224 12.34 -50.23 21.51
N GLY A 225 13.20 -51.09 20.97
CA GLY A 225 12.92 -51.90 19.78
C GLY A 225 13.41 -51.31 18.46
N LEU A 226 14.57 -51.79 18.00
CA LEU A 226 14.97 -51.70 16.59
C LEU A 226 13.91 -52.36 15.70
N HIS A 227 13.13 -51.55 14.97
CA HIS A 227 12.63 -51.92 13.65
C HIS A 227 13.30 -51.00 12.62
N PRO A 228 13.94 -51.55 11.57
CA PRO A 228 14.62 -50.74 10.57
C PRO A 228 13.58 -50.02 9.70
N LEU A 229 13.40 -48.72 9.94
CA LEU A 229 12.52 -47.85 9.15
C LEU A 229 13.14 -47.56 7.78
N ALA A 230 13.17 -48.55 6.89
CA ALA A 230 13.50 -48.38 5.48
C ALA A 230 12.53 -47.44 4.73
N GLY A 231 11.35 -47.16 5.31
CA GLY A 231 10.34 -46.26 4.71
C GLY A 231 10.49 -44.77 5.04
N HIS A 232 11.19 -44.40 6.13
CA HIS A 232 11.30 -42.99 6.55
C HIS A 232 12.44 -42.27 5.83
N TRP A 233 13.47 -43.00 5.39
CA TRP A 233 14.55 -42.46 4.56
C TRP A 233 14.06 -42.07 3.17
N THR A 234 13.08 -42.78 2.59
CA THR A 234 12.48 -42.43 1.30
C THR A 234 11.78 -41.08 1.35
N PHE A 235 11.11 -40.75 2.47
CA PHE A 235 10.45 -39.46 2.66
C PHE A 235 11.46 -38.31 2.74
N LEU A 236 12.57 -38.51 3.47
CA LEU A 236 13.69 -37.57 3.56
C LEU A 236 14.41 -37.36 2.21
N VAL A 237 14.68 -38.44 1.47
CA VAL A 237 15.32 -38.37 0.14
C VAL A 237 14.40 -37.70 -0.89
N THR A 238 13.09 -37.86 -0.80
CA THR A 238 12.14 -37.21 -1.74
C THR A 238 12.05 -35.70 -1.49
N THR A 239 12.07 -35.24 -0.23
CA THR A 239 12.08 -33.80 0.10
C THR A 239 13.42 -33.13 -0.17
N THR A 240 14.54 -33.86 -0.04
CA THR A 240 15.89 -33.31 -0.32
C THR A 240 16.22 -33.37 -1.82
N GLY A 241 15.79 -34.41 -2.52
CA GLY A 241 15.98 -34.60 -3.96
C GLY A 241 15.17 -33.64 -4.84
N LEU A 242 14.01 -33.16 -4.36
CA LEU A 242 13.27 -32.07 -5.03
C LEU A 242 14.05 -30.75 -5.04
N ILE A 243 14.90 -30.51 -4.04
CA ILE A 243 15.75 -29.31 -3.94
C ILE A 243 16.98 -29.44 -4.86
N GLU A 244 17.54 -30.63 -5.02
CA GLU A 244 18.64 -30.88 -5.99
C GLU A 244 18.18 -30.92 -7.46
N SER A 245 16.89 -31.12 -7.73
CA SER A 245 16.33 -31.12 -9.10
C SER A 245 15.96 -29.74 -9.66
N LEU A 246 16.13 -28.67 -8.87
CA LEU A 246 15.99 -27.30 -9.36
C LEU A 246 17.29 -26.89 -10.08
N PRO A 247 17.25 -26.55 -11.38
CA PRO A 247 18.44 -26.17 -12.11
C PRO A 247 18.89 -24.78 -11.68
N ILE A 248 19.78 -24.72 -10.69
CA ILE A 248 20.61 -23.54 -10.43
C ILE A 248 21.84 -23.68 -11.32
N ASP A 249 21.73 -23.17 -12.55
CA ASP A 249 22.88 -23.00 -13.42
C ASP A 249 23.01 -21.52 -13.84
N ARG A 250 24.17 -20.94 -13.52
CA ARG A 250 24.66 -19.69 -14.12
C ARG A 250 25.63 -20.08 -15.26
N PRO A 251 26.03 -19.16 -16.14
CA PRO A 251 25.26 -18.35 -17.07
C PRO A 251 25.63 -18.75 -18.52
N SER A 252 24.66 -18.94 -19.41
CA SER A 252 24.95 -18.90 -20.85
C SER A 252 23.76 -18.30 -21.59
N VAL A 253 24.03 -17.13 -22.18
CA VAL A 253 23.12 -16.43 -23.08
C VAL A 253 23.08 -17.20 -24.40
N PRO A 254 21.88 -17.51 -24.90
CA PRO A 254 21.61 -17.16 -26.29
C PRO A 254 20.35 -16.30 -26.39
N ARG A 255 20.52 -15.18 -27.08
CA ARG A 255 19.44 -14.34 -27.62
C ARG A 255 18.39 -15.21 -28.33
N LEU A 256 17.18 -15.22 -27.80
CA LEU A 256 15.96 -15.45 -28.57
C LEU A 256 14.99 -14.31 -28.24
N LEU A 257 15.22 -13.20 -28.95
CA LEU A 257 14.23 -12.15 -29.14
C LEU A 257 13.10 -12.75 -29.99
N ALA A 258 12.01 -13.14 -29.32
CA ALA A 258 10.68 -13.13 -29.92
C ALA A 258 9.94 -11.95 -29.27
N PRO A 259 9.36 -11.01 -30.05
CA PRO A 259 8.71 -9.84 -29.49
C PRO A 259 7.46 -10.27 -28.72
N MET A 260 7.44 -9.95 -27.42
CA MET A 260 6.26 -10.07 -26.57
C MET A 260 5.20 -9.11 -27.11
N VAL A 261 4.15 -9.66 -27.71
CA VAL A 261 3.00 -8.90 -28.18
C VAL A 261 2.23 -8.42 -26.97
N THR A 262 2.31 -7.11 -26.70
CA THR A 262 1.47 -6.41 -25.74
C THR A 262 0.02 -6.49 -26.22
N MET A 263 -0.83 -7.24 -25.52
CA MET A 263 -2.27 -7.21 -25.76
C MET A 263 -2.85 -5.97 -25.07
N ALA A 264 -2.91 -4.86 -25.81
CA ALA A 264 -3.76 -3.73 -25.47
C ALA A 264 -5.24 -4.15 -25.59
N SER A 265 -6.11 -3.58 -24.76
CA SER A 265 -7.56 -3.81 -24.76
C SER A 265 -8.29 -3.24 -25.99
N ASN A 266 -7.61 -3.12 -27.12
CA ASN A 266 -8.15 -2.94 -28.46
C ASN A 266 -7.15 -3.63 -29.40
N GLY A 267 -7.60 -4.67 -30.12
CA GLY A 267 -6.77 -5.61 -30.89
C GLY A 267 -6.01 -5.01 -32.09
N LEU A 268 -5.14 -4.03 -31.86
CA LEU A 268 -4.15 -3.56 -32.80
C LEU A 268 -2.76 -3.66 -32.14
N PRO A 269 -1.81 -4.43 -32.72
CA PRO A 269 -0.44 -4.49 -32.24
C PRO A 269 0.22 -3.11 -32.36
N VAL A 270 0.66 -2.52 -31.25
CA VAL A 270 1.50 -1.32 -31.27
C VAL A 270 2.93 -1.75 -31.64
N PRO A 271 3.59 -1.14 -32.64
CA PRO A 271 4.92 -1.55 -33.07
C PRO A 271 5.96 -1.37 -31.95
N ALA A 272 6.80 -2.39 -31.77
CA ALA A 272 7.92 -2.44 -30.84
C ALA A 272 9.08 -1.51 -31.27
N GLN A 273 8.91 -0.19 -31.14
CA GLN A 273 9.97 0.76 -31.52
C GLN A 273 10.26 1.89 -30.51
N ASN A 274 9.80 1.77 -29.26
CA ASN A 274 10.15 2.71 -28.18
C ASN A 274 10.47 1.94 -26.88
N SER A 275 11.51 1.11 -26.90
CA SER A 275 11.98 0.43 -25.69
C SER A 275 12.40 1.45 -24.63
N ASN A 276 12.01 1.22 -23.37
CA ASN A 276 12.55 1.96 -22.24
C ASN A 276 14.08 1.89 -22.26
N TYR A 277 14.74 2.96 -21.82
CA TYR A 277 16.20 3.05 -21.77
C TYR A 277 16.66 3.39 -20.37
N MET A 278 17.86 2.91 -20.02
CA MET A 278 18.46 3.15 -18.72
C MET A 278 19.42 4.35 -18.79
N GLU A 279 19.33 5.24 -17.81
CA GLU A 279 20.21 6.39 -17.64
C GLU A 279 20.40 6.62 -16.15
N ASN A 280 21.65 6.79 -15.70
CA ASN A 280 21.98 7.04 -14.28
C ASN A 280 21.38 6.01 -13.30
N GLY A 281 21.22 4.75 -13.74
CA GLY A 281 20.64 3.67 -12.94
C GLY A 281 19.11 3.70 -12.79
N ARG A 282 18.41 4.57 -13.53
CA ARG A 282 16.95 4.66 -13.57
C ARG A 282 16.42 4.34 -14.97
N TRP A 283 15.19 3.85 -15.08
CA TRP A 283 14.55 3.59 -16.38
C TRP A 283 13.71 4.78 -16.82
N TYR A 284 13.80 5.13 -18.10
CA TYR A 284 13.02 6.18 -18.76
C TYR A 284 12.31 5.61 -19.99
N HIS A 285 11.14 6.16 -20.33
CA HIS A 285 10.37 5.66 -21.46
C HIS A 285 10.99 6.04 -22.81
N GLY A 286 10.89 5.16 -23.80
CA GLY A 286 11.40 5.43 -25.16
C GLY A 286 10.51 6.37 -25.99
N TYR A 287 9.22 6.49 -25.65
CA TYR A 287 8.26 7.26 -26.43
C TYR A 287 8.60 8.76 -26.39
N ARG A 288 8.91 9.40 -27.53
CA ARG A 288 9.41 10.79 -27.58
C ARG A 288 10.60 11.01 -26.60
N ARG A 289 11.57 10.11 -26.69
CA ARG A 289 12.76 10.03 -25.82
C ARG A 289 13.33 11.41 -25.46
N GLY A 290 13.54 11.62 -24.16
CA GLY A 290 14.21 12.79 -23.60
C GLY A 290 13.33 14.02 -23.36
N LEU A 291 12.09 14.06 -23.89
CA LEU A 291 11.17 15.18 -23.65
C LEU A 291 10.64 15.22 -22.21
N TYR A 292 10.21 14.07 -21.69
CA TYR A 292 9.80 13.93 -20.31
C TYR A 292 11.02 13.57 -19.46
N MET A 293 11.19 14.29 -18.35
CA MET A 293 12.41 14.21 -17.55
C MET A 293 12.33 13.19 -16.42
N TYR A 294 11.17 12.59 -16.14
CA TYR A 294 11.02 11.71 -14.99
C TYR A 294 11.08 10.22 -15.40
N PRO A 295 11.60 9.35 -14.52
CA PRO A 295 11.71 7.92 -14.80
C PRO A 295 10.35 7.22 -14.88
N CYS A 296 10.36 5.94 -15.23
CA CYS A 296 9.18 5.06 -15.28
C CYS A 296 9.47 3.68 -14.67
N ASP A 297 10.42 3.62 -13.73
CA ASP A 297 10.78 2.40 -12.99
C ASP A 297 9.91 2.20 -11.74
N GLU A 298 10.07 1.03 -11.11
CA GLU A 298 9.32 0.67 -9.91
C GLU A 298 9.41 1.68 -8.77
N PRO A 299 10.59 2.24 -8.41
CA PRO A 299 10.68 3.25 -7.36
C PRO A 299 9.88 4.53 -7.67
N GLU A 300 9.73 4.87 -8.96
CA GLU A 300 8.91 5.99 -9.37
C GLU A 300 7.41 5.69 -9.28
N LYS A 301 7.00 4.45 -9.61
CA LYS A 301 5.62 3.99 -9.38
C LYS A 301 5.26 4.03 -7.90
N ASP A 302 6.13 3.51 -7.04
CA ASP A 302 5.97 3.55 -5.58
C ASP A 302 5.82 4.99 -5.08
N ARG A 303 6.65 5.91 -5.60
CA ARG A 303 6.53 7.34 -5.29
C ARG A 303 5.16 7.88 -5.69
N MET A 304 4.67 7.60 -6.89
CA MET A 304 3.35 8.07 -7.34
C MET A 304 2.21 7.55 -6.46
N ASP A 305 2.27 6.30 -6.02
CA ASP A 305 1.27 5.69 -5.14
C ASP A 305 1.32 6.29 -3.72
N ILE A 306 2.53 6.56 -3.19
CA ILE A 306 2.71 7.33 -1.95
C ILE A 306 2.09 8.73 -2.09
N TYR A 307 2.28 9.39 -3.22
CA TYR A 307 1.70 10.71 -3.47
C TYR A 307 0.16 10.65 -3.57
N HIS A 308 -0.42 9.60 -4.15
CA HIS A 308 -1.87 9.42 -4.14
C HIS A 308 -2.40 9.35 -2.69
N GLN A 309 -1.77 8.55 -1.83
CA GLN A 309 -2.13 8.47 -0.42
C GLN A 309 -1.90 9.80 0.32
N PHE A 310 -0.81 10.50 0.02
CA PHE A 310 -0.55 11.85 0.53
C PHE A 310 -1.69 12.82 0.19
N PHE A 311 -2.15 12.86 -1.06
CA PHE A 311 -3.29 13.70 -1.45
C PHE A 311 -4.58 13.28 -0.76
N ALA A 312 -4.83 11.98 -0.62
CA ALA A 312 -5.99 11.48 0.13
C ALA A 312 -5.95 11.97 1.59
N VAL A 313 -4.80 11.88 2.27
CA VAL A 313 -4.62 12.40 3.62
C VAL A 313 -4.80 13.91 3.65
N ALA A 314 -4.14 14.67 2.78
CA ALA A 314 -4.26 16.13 2.74
C ALA A 314 -5.71 16.61 2.52
N ARG A 315 -6.49 15.85 1.74
CA ARG A 315 -7.90 16.13 1.43
C ARG A 315 -8.88 15.41 2.37
N ARG A 316 -8.43 14.82 3.48
CA ARG A 316 -9.26 14.10 4.46
C ARG A 316 -10.13 13.01 3.83
N GLY A 317 -9.55 12.24 2.90
CA GLY A 317 -10.20 11.15 2.17
C GLY A 317 -11.07 11.59 0.99
N GLN A 318 -11.18 12.88 0.70
CA GLN A 318 -11.92 13.35 -0.48
C GLN A 318 -11.12 13.15 -1.77
N LEU A 319 -11.66 12.36 -2.67
CA LEU A 319 -11.01 12.02 -3.95
C LEU A 319 -11.06 13.17 -4.98
N HIS A 320 -12.11 14.00 -4.93
CA HIS A 320 -12.32 15.17 -5.78
C HIS A 320 -13.24 16.20 -5.08
N GLN A 321 -13.16 17.47 -5.48
CA GLN A 321 -13.99 18.62 -5.08
C GLN A 321 -14.91 19.06 -6.22
N ALA A 322 -14.45 18.96 -7.47
CA ALA A 322 -15.29 19.21 -8.63
C ALA A 322 -16.52 18.28 -8.62
N PRO A 323 -17.74 18.79 -8.84
CA PRO A 323 -18.94 17.97 -8.75
C PRO A 323 -19.02 17.01 -9.94
N VAL A 324 -19.41 15.76 -9.64
CA VAL A 324 -19.71 14.72 -10.64
C VAL A 324 -21.21 14.42 -10.57
N PRO A 325 -21.95 14.37 -11.70
CA PRO A 325 -23.36 14.03 -11.69
C PRO A 325 -23.61 12.65 -11.06
N THR A 326 -24.56 12.55 -10.14
CA THR A 326 -24.92 11.28 -9.45
C THR A 326 -26.35 10.83 -9.72
N GLN A 327 -27.05 11.52 -10.61
CA GLN A 327 -28.45 11.22 -10.93
C GLN A 327 -28.54 9.83 -11.61
N PRO A 328 -29.54 8.99 -11.28
CA PRO A 328 -29.61 7.61 -11.76
C PRO A 328 -29.64 7.46 -13.29
N ASN A 329 -30.16 8.46 -14.00
CA ASN A 329 -30.33 8.42 -15.46
C ASN A 329 -29.17 9.09 -16.23
N VAL A 330 -28.13 9.53 -15.53
CA VAL A 330 -26.96 10.16 -16.13
C VAL A 330 -25.77 9.22 -15.94
N GLN A 331 -25.06 8.94 -17.03
CA GLN A 331 -23.77 8.26 -17.01
C GLN A 331 -22.67 9.33 -17.11
N PRO A 332 -21.95 9.63 -16.00
CA PRO A 332 -20.88 10.62 -16.02
C PRO A 332 -19.71 10.14 -16.86
N ARG A 333 -19.07 11.05 -17.59
CA ARG A 333 -17.82 10.79 -18.30
C ARG A 333 -16.70 11.56 -17.64
N ILE A 334 -15.69 10.84 -17.16
CA ILE A 334 -14.59 11.36 -16.34
C ILE A 334 -13.25 11.08 -17.05
N LEU A 335 -12.48 12.13 -17.31
CA LEU A 335 -11.17 12.03 -17.93
C LEU A 335 -10.08 12.32 -16.90
N ASP A 336 -9.11 11.42 -16.75
CA ASP A 336 -7.89 11.64 -15.98
C ASP A 336 -6.71 11.88 -16.93
N VAL A 337 -6.16 13.09 -16.93
CA VAL A 337 -5.09 13.50 -17.84
C VAL A 337 -3.74 13.39 -17.11
N GLY A 338 -2.82 12.59 -17.65
CA GLY A 338 -1.56 12.30 -16.99
C GLY A 338 -1.77 11.38 -15.78
N CYS A 339 -2.46 10.26 -15.99
CA CYS A 339 -2.96 9.43 -14.89
C CYS A 339 -1.88 8.67 -14.11
N GLY A 340 -0.64 8.62 -14.59
CA GLY A 340 0.47 7.93 -13.92
C GLY A 340 0.17 6.44 -13.73
N THR A 341 0.29 5.93 -12.51
CA THR A 341 -0.10 4.54 -12.18
C THR A 341 -1.60 4.26 -12.39
N GLY A 342 -2.42 5.30 -12.50
CA GLY A 342 -3.87 5.20 -12.73
C GLY A 342 -4.68 4.97 -11.45
N ILE A 343 -4.05 4.98 -10.27
CA ILE A 343 -4.70 4.72 -8.98
C ILE A 343 -5.89 5.65 -8.70
N TRP A 344 -5.78 6.94 -9.04
CA TRP A 344 -6.90 7.87 -8.88
C TRP A 344 -8.08 7.53 -9.82
N ALA A 345 -7.80 7.16 -11.08
CA ALA A 345 -8.83 6.77 -12.02
C ALA A 345 -9.52 5.46 -11.63
N ILE A 346 -8.79 4.53 -11.01
CA ILE A 346 -9.33 3.29 -10.44
C ILE A 346 -10.30 3.62 -9.29
N ASP A 347 -9.89 4.44 -8.33
CA ASP A 347 -10.75 4.83 -7.20
C ASP A 347 -12.01 5.58 -7.67
N MET A 348 -11.89 6.42 -8.71
CA MET A 348 -13.04 7.09 -9.30
C MET A 348 -14.00 6.10 -9.97
N ALA A 349 -13.47 5.10 -10.67
CA ALA A 349 -14.26 4.07 -11.32
C ALA A 349 -14.99 3.17 -10.31
N ASP A 350 -14.35 2.85 -9.19
CA ASP A 350 -14.94 2.08 -8.09
C ASP A 350 -15.99 2.90 -7.32
N LYS A 351 -15.75 4.20 -7.12
CA LYS A 351 -16.70 5.11 -6.47
C LYS A 351 -17.95 5.37 -7.33
N TYR A 352 -17.77 5.50 -8.65
CA TYR A 352 -18.85 5.80 -9.61
C TYR A 352 -19.03 4.65 -10.61
N LEU A 353 -19.66 3.56 -10.15
CA LEU A 353 -19.84 2.33 -10.94
C LEU A 353 -20.57 2.53 -12.28
N ASN A 354 -21.40 3.57 -12.41
CA ASN A 354 -22.11 3.90 -13.65
C ASN A 354 -21.33 4.86 -14.56
N ALA A 355 -20.23 5.47 -14.10
CA ALA A 355 -19.45 6.43 -14.88
C ALA A 355 -18.52 5.74 -15.88
N GLU A 356 -18.30 6.36 -17.03
CA GLU A 356 -17.21 6.04 -17.94
C GLU A 356 -15.96 6.81 -17.49
N VAL A 357 -14.91 6.08 -17.09
CA VAL A 357 -13.63 6.68 -16.69
C VAL A 357 -12.58 6.38 -17.75
N LEU A 358 -11.85 7.40 -18.19
CA LEU A 358 -10.78 7.29 -19.16
C LEU A 358 -9.49 7.91 -18.58
N GLY A 359 -8.41 7.14 -18.50
CA GLY A 359 -7.08 7.65 -18.17
C GLY A 359 -6.20 7.80 -19.41
N LEU A 360 -5.49 8.91 -19.51
CA LEU A 360 -4.45 9.16 -20.53
C LEU A 360 -3.09 9.26 -19.85
N ASP A 361 -2.09 8.57 -20.40
CA ASP A 361 -0.71 8.73 -19.95
C ASP A 361 0.27 8.50 -21.10
N LEU A 362 1.46 9.10 -20.97
CA LEU A 362 2.55 8.93 -21.90
C LEU A 362 3.14 7.52 -21.85
N VAL A 363 3.14 6.90 -20.65
CA VAL A 363 3.78 5.61 -20.38
C VAL A 363 2.74 4.59 -19.92
N ASN A 364 2.89 3.36 -20.40
CA ASN A 364 2.10 2.23 -19.92
C ASN A 364 2.71 1.67 -18.64
N ILE A 365 2.25 2.17 -17.49
CA ILE A 365 2.66 1.74 -16.14
C ILE A 365 1.45 1.38 -15.25
N GLN A 366 0.27 1.26 -15.86
CA GLN A 366 -0.99 0.98 -15.18
C GLN A 366 -1.14 -0.53 -14.95
N PRO A 367 -1.91 -0.96 -13.92
CA PRO A 367 -2.10 -2.37 -13.62
C PRO A 367 -2.86 -3.10 -14.72
N GLU A 368 -2.62 -4.41 -14.84
CA GLU A 368 -3.30 -5.26 -15.83
C GLU A 368 -4.78 -5.48 -15.51
N LYS A 369 -5.13 -5.47 -14.22
CA LYS A 369 -6.51 -5.63 -13.73
C LYS A 369 -7.08 -4.26 -13.41
N ILE A 370 -8.13 -3.88 -14.14
CA ILE A 370 -8.79 -2.58 -14.01
C ILE A 370 -10.31 -2.76 -13.89
N PRO A 371 -11.03 -1.82 -13.25
CA PRO A 371 -12.49 -1.83 -13.20
C PRO A 371 -13.13 -1.86 -14.60
N PRO A 372 -14.29 -2.52 -14.77
CA PRO A 372 -14.90 -2.73 -16.10
C PRO A 372 -15.34 -1.43 -16.79
N ASN A 373 -15.54 -0.36 -16.02
CA ASN A 373 -15.93 0.98 -16.48
C ASN A 373 -14.74 1.95 -16.65
N LEU A 374 -13.50 1.47 -16.44
CA LEU A 374 -12.26 2.23 -16.66
C LEU A 374 -11.54 1.78 -17.92
N ARG A 375 -11.00 2.71 -18.69
CA ARG A 375 -10.07 2.41 -19.81
C ARG A 375 -8.84 3.30 -19.70
N PHE A 376 -7.68 2.75 -20.05
CA PHE A 376 -6.45 3.52 -20.24
C PHE A 376 -6.12 3.62 -21.73
N ARG A 377 -5.78 4.81 -22.22
CA ARG A 377 -5.27 5.03 -23.58
C ARG A 377 -3.81 5.45 -23.51
N VAL A 378 -2.94 4.46 -23.61
CA VAL A 378 -1.48 4.60 -23.53
C VAL A 378 -0.80 3.90 -24.71
N PRO A 379 0.36 4.39 -25.20
CA PRO A 379 0.97 5.68 -24.89
C PRO A 379 0.23 6.84 -25.57
N ARG A 380 -0.06 7.91 -24.83
CA ARG A 380 -0.70 9.12 -25.36
C ARG A 380 -0.13 10.37 -24.68
N ASP A 381 0.49 11.22 -25.50
CA ASP A 381 0.81 12.58 -25.10
C ASP A 381 -0.48 13.42 -25.06
N TYR A 382 -0.87 13.87 -23.88
CA TYR A 382 -2.07 14.68 -23.70
C TYR A 382 -1.92 16.12 -24.25
N GLU A 383 -0.72 16.59 -24.57
CA GLU A 383 -0.52 17.85 -25.29
C GLU A 383 -0.77 17.69 -26.79
N SER A 384 -0.81 16.47 -27.32
CA SER A 384 -1.22 16.21 -28.71
C SER A 384 -2.74 16.41 -28.90
N PRO A 385 -3.25 16.52 -30.15
CA PRO A 385 -4.68 16.68 -30.40
C PRO A 385 -5.53 15.54 -29.80
N TRP A 386 -6.70 15.89 -29.26
CA TRP A 386 -7.61 14.95 -28.62
C TRP A 386 -8.69 14.49 -29.61
N THR A 387 -8.90 13.17 -29.68
CA THR A 387 -10.00 12.54 -30.41
C THR A 387 -10.89 11.81 -29.39
N LEU A 388 -11.35 12.56 -28.40
CA LEU A 388 -12.05 12.05 -27.20
C LEU A 388 -13.51 12.53 -27.10
N GLY A 389 -13.96 13.30 -28.10
CA GLY A 389 -15.27 13.93 -28.14
C GLY A 389 -15.23 15.32 -27.48
N GLU A 390 -15.48 16.36 -28.28
CA GLU A 390 -15.72 17.71 -27.76
C GLU A 390 -17.07 17.78 -27.04
N ASP A 391 -17.23 18.72 -26.12
CA ASP A 391 -18.48 18.98 -25.38
C ASP A 391 -19.08 17.75 -24.66
N SER A 392 -18.25 16.78 -24.26
CA SER A 392 -18.72 15.43 -23.90
C SER A 392 -18.30 14.92 -22.53
N TRP A 393 -17.38 15.62 -21.84
CA TRP A 393 -16.86 15.21 -20.54
C TRP A 393 -17.52 15.99 -19.39
N ASP A 394 -17.96 15.29 -18.35
CA ASP A 394 -18.56 15.90 -17.15
C ASP A 394 -17.47 16.40 -16.20
N MET A 395 -16.35 15.69 -16.11
CA MET A 395 -15.20 16.09 -15.31
C MET A 395 -13.90 15.76 -16.03
N ILE A 396 -12.96 16.71 -16.04
CA ILE A 396 -11.58 16.48 -16.46
C ILE A 396 -10.66 16.79 -15.28
N HIS A 397 -9.89 15.80 -14.87
CA HIS A 397 -8.95 15.86 -13.76
C HIS A 397 -7.52 15.92 -14.27
N LEU A 398 -6.70 16.72 -13.61
CA LEU A 398 -5.28 16.87 -13.86
C LEU A 398 -4.56 17.06 -12.52
N ARG A 399 -3.53 16.25 -12.25
CA ARG A 399 -2.79 16.32 -10.98
C ARG A 399 -1.30 16.14 -11.20
N MET A 400 -0.49 17.00 -10.57
CA MET A 400 0.98 16.94 -10.62
C MET A 400 1.54 17.01 -12.04
N ALA A 401 1.01 17.91 -12.86
CA ALA A 401 1.42 18.07 -14.25
C ALA A 401 2.52 19.13 -14.43
N CYS A 402 2.85 19.92 -13.40
CA CYS A 402 4.07 20.73 -13.38
C CYS A 402 5.31 19.89 -13.73
N GLY A 403 6.16 20.40 -14.61
CA GLY A 403 7.31 19.66 -15.16
C GLY A 403 7.00 18.82 -16.40
N SER A 404 5.73 18.78 -16.81
CA SER A 404 5.27 17.97 -17.94
C SER A 404 4.40 18.70 -18.96
N VAL A 405 4.03 19.95 -18.71
CA VAL A 405 3.25 20.80 -19.62
C VAL A 405 4.16 21.87 -20.23
N THR A 406 4.05 22.08 -21.54
CA THR A 406 4.77 23.15 -22.26
C THR A 406 3.98 24.45 -22.33
N SER A 407 2.65 24.36 -22.45
CA SER A 407 1.75 25.53 -22.57
C SER A 407 0.44 25.30 -21.80
N TRP A 408 0.37 25.87 -20.59
CA TRP A 408 -0.86 25.89 -19.79
C TRP A 408 -2.06 26.52 -20.50
N PRO A 409 -1.94 27.67 -21.20
CA PRO A 409 -3.07 28.25 -21.93
C PRO A 409 -3.67 27.31 -22.98
N GLU A 410 -2.83 26.62 -23.76
CA GLU A 410 -3.28 25.67 -24.77
C GLU A 410 -3.94 24.44 -24.14
N LEU A 411 -3.38 23.94 -23.04
CA LEU A 411 -3.97 22.82 -22.31
C LEU A 411 -5.33 23.19 -21.73
N TYR A 412 -5.47 24.35 -21.10
CA TYR A 412 -6.77 24.81 -20.58
C TYR A 412 -7.78 25.04 -21.69
N GLN A 413 -7.39 25.61 -22.83
CA GLN A 413 -8.29 25.77 -23.97
C GLN A 413 -8.79 24.42 -24.50
N LYS A 414 -7.91 23.42 -24.52
CA LYS A 414 -8.25 22.05 -24.94
C LYS A 414 -9.18 21.37 -23.94
N ILE A 415 -8.91 21.48 -22.65
CA ILE A 415 -9.79 20.98 -21.59
C ILE A 415 -11.16 21.65 -21.70
N PHE A 416 -11.17 22.97 -21.88
CA PHE A 416 -12.39 23.76 -22.05
C PHE A 416 -13.25 23.23 -23.19
N SER A 417 -12.69 22.98 -24.38
CA SER A 417 -13.48 22.49 -25.53
C SER A 417 -14.04 21.08 -25.37
N HIS A 418 -13.48 20.27 -24.46
CA HIS A 418 -13.91 18.89 -24.24
C HIS A 418 -14.93 18.74 -23.11
N LEU A 419 -15.00 19.69 -22.17
CA LEU A 419 -15.98 19.69 -21.10
C LEU A 419 -17.39 20.00 -21.61
N LYS A 420 -18.43 19.38 -21.06
CA LYS A 420 -19.82 19.73 -21.40
C LYS A 420 -20.11 21.21 -21.11
N PRO A 421 -20.69 21.98 -22.05
CA PRO A 421 -21.17 23.33 -21.77
C PRO A 421 -22.14 23.35 -20.59
N GLY A 422 -22.02 24.39 -19.74
CA GLY A 422 -22.89 24.63 -18.59
C GLY A 422 -22.69 23.71 -17.38
N THR A 423 -22.23 22.46 -17.57
CA THR A 423 -22.19 21.45 -16.48
C THR A 423 -20.83 20.83 -16.25
N GLY A 424 -19.90 20.88 -17.21
CA GLY A 424 -18.59 20.25 -17.10
C GLY A 424 -17.61 21.03 -16.21
N TRP A 425 -16.82 20.30 -15.42
CA TRP A 425 -15.83 20.85 -14.51
C TRP A 425 -14.40 20.37 -14.78
N ILE A 426 -13.44 21.27 -14.61
CA ILE A 426 -12.02 20.91 -14.45
C ILE A 426 -11.69 20.86 -12.96
N GLU A 427 -10.93 19.84 -12.55
CA GLU A 427 -10.18 19.84 -11.29
C GLU A 427 -8.69 19.76 -11.60
N HIS A 428 -7.92 20.77 -11.18
CA HIS A 428 -6.49 20.85 -11.40
C HIS A 428 -5.74 20.99 -10.07
N ILE A 429 -4.82 20.06 -9.79
CA ILE A 429 -4.13 19.96 -8.50
C ILE A 429 -2.61 19.99 -8.72
N GLU A 430 -1.92 20.93 -8.07
CA GLU A 430 -0.47 21.02 -8.12
C GLU A 430 0.12 21.21 -6.72
N ILE A 431 1.36 20.77 -6.56
CA ILE A 431 2.17 21.15 -5.41
C ILE A 431 3.08 22.27 -5.87
N ASP A 432 2.92 23.44 -5.25
CA ASP A 432 3.89 24.51 -5.32
C ASP A 432 5.11 24.11 -4.48
N MET A 433 6.10 23.56 -5.18
CA MET A 433 7.34 23.02 -4.61
C MET A 433 8.32 24.09 -4.12
N GLU A 434 8.01 25.38 -4.24
CA GLU A 434 8.85 26.45 -3.71
C GLU A 434 8.91 26.39 -2.17
N PRO A 435 10.10 26.20 -1.57
CA PRO A 435 10.25 26.11 -0.12
C PRO A 435 9.86 27.42 0.56
N ARG A 436 9.01 27.34 1.59
CA ARG A 436 8.58 28.48 2.40
C ARG A 436 8.85 28.25 3.87
N CYS A 437 9.06 29.32 4.62
CA CYS A 437 9.35 29.27 6.05
C CYS A 437 8.91 30.58 6.71
N ASP A 438 7.99 30.50 7.68
CA ASP A 438 7.41 31.69 8.33
C ASP A 438 8.29 32.23 9.48
N ASP A 439 9.13 31.40 10.07
CA ASP A 439 9.89 31.70 11.29
C ASP A 439 11.42 31.74 11.10
N TYR A 440 11.86 31.81 9.84
CA TYR A 440 13.27 31.89 9.45
C TYR A 440 14.15 30.71 9.90
N THR A 441 13.54 29.57 10.27
CA THR A 441 14.30 28.34 10.60
C THR A 441 14.94 27.68 9.38
N LEU A 442 14.47 27.99 8.16
CA LEU A 442 15.11 27.64 6.90
C LEU A 442 16.05 28.78 6.46
N PRO A 443 17.37 28.56 6.42
CA PRO A 443 18.30 29.57 5.93
C PRO A 443 18.05 29.90 4.45
N PRO A 444 18.17 31.17 4.01
CA PRO A 444 18.02 31.54 2.61
C PRO A 444 18.97 30.79 1.67
N ASP A 445 20.17 30.47 2.14
CA ASP A 445 21.22 29.76 1.39
C ASP A 445 21.23 28.23 1.64
N SER A 446 20.12 27.69 2.15
CA SER A 446 19.94 26.26 2.44
C SER A 446 20.08 25.39 1.19
N MET A 447 20.42 24.11 1.38
CA MET A 447 20.55 23.18 0.27
C MET A 447 19.21 22.93 -0.41
N LEU A 448 18.11 22.91 0.35
CA LEU A 448 16.74 22.77 -0.14
C LEU A 448 16.36 23.92 -1.08
N THR A 449 16.61 25.17 -0.68
CA THR A 449 16.33 26.35 -1.52
C THR A 449 17.16 26.32 -2.80
N LYS A 450 18.45 25.99 -2.71
CA LYS A 450 19.33 25.86 -3.88
C LYS A 450 18.90 24.75 -4.82
N TRP A 451 18.59 23.58 -4.27
CA TRP A 451 18.11 22.43 -5.03
C TRP A 451 16.84 22.75 -5.82
N TYR A 452 15.85 23.36 -5.17
CA TYR A 452 14.64 23.81 -5.86
C TYR A 452 14.98 24.81 -6.98
N GLY A 453 15.87 25.77 -6.71
CA GLY A 453 16.32 26.74 -7.72
C GLY A 453 16.94 26.10 -8.96
N TRP A 454 17.86 25.14 -8.78
CA TRP A 454 18.47 24.41 -9.91
C TRP A 454 17.46 23.55 -10.65
N LEU A 455 16.53 22.91 -9.93
CA LEU A 455 15.50 22.07 -10.53
C LEU A 455 14.50 22.91 -11.35
N ALA A 456 14.05 24.03 -10.81
CA ALA A 456 13.16 24.97 -11.48
C ALA A 456 13.82 25.56 -12.74
N ASP A 457 15.08 25.97 -12.66
CA ASP A 457 15.83 26.48 -13.82
C ASP A 457 16.07 25.38 -14.88
N ALA A 458 16.48 24.17 -14.48
CA ALA A 458 16.73 23.08 -15.42
C ALA A 458 15.47 22.70 -16.23
N THR A 459 14.33 22.58 -15.55
CA THR A 459 13.05 22.23 -16.17
C THR A 459 12.48 23.39 -17.00
N HIS A 460 12.75 24.64 -16.61
CA HIS A 460 12.41 25.81 -17.42
C HIS A 460 13.19 25.85 -18.75
N ARG A 461 14.49 25.52 -18.74
CA ARG A 461 15.34 25.51 -19.96
C ARG A 461 14.92 24.50 -21.02
N VAL A 462 14.15 23.48 -20.64
CA VAL A 462 13.56 22.51 -21.58
C VAL A 462 12.08 22.77 -21.87
N SER A 463 11.59 23.96 -21.54
CA SER A 463 10.23 24.41 -21.78
C SER A 463 9.14 23.56 -21.12
N ARG A 464 9.46 22.88 -20.00
CA ARG A 464 8.51 22.12 -19.19
C ARG A 464 8.74 22.45 -17.71
N PRO A 465 8.44 23.67 -17.26
CA PRO A 465 8.80 24.14 -15.92
C PRO A 465 8.09 23.33 -14.83
N ILE A 466 8.84 22.92 -13.81
CA ILE A 466 8.28 22.34 -12.58
C ILE A 466 7.75 23.42 -11.62
N ALA A 467 8.21 24.66 -11.79
CA ALA A 467 7.74 25.78 -10.98
C ALA A 467 6.23 25.96 -11.16
N TYR A 468 5.54 26.24 -10.06
CA TYR A 468 4.10 26.43 -10.06
C TYR A 468 3.71 27.72 -10.80
N GLU A 469 2.62 27.66 -11.56
CA GLU A 469 2.11 28.82 -12.30
C GLU A 469 1.17 29.65 -11.41
N HIS A 470 1.71 30.71 -10.82
CA HIS A 470 0.94 31.62 -9.96
C HIS A 470 -0.20 32.35 -10.68
N ARG A 471 -0.20 32.39 -12.02
CA ARG A 471 -1.29 32.98 -12.82
C ARG A 471 -2.40 31.99 -13.18
N THR A 472 -2.45 30.82 -12.55
CA THR A 472 -3.43 29.77 -12.89
C THR A 472 -4.86 30.29 -12.93
N ARG A 473 -5.28 31.13 -11.97
CA ARG A 473 -6.61 31.78 -12.00
C ARG A 473 -6.85 32.56 -13.27
N GLN A 474 -5.91 33.44 -13.63
CA GLN A 474 -6.02 34.31 -14.81
C GLN A 474 -6.02 33.49 -16.09
N LEU A 475 -5.26 32.39 -16.15
CA LEU A 475 -5.24 31.48 -17.28
C LEU A 475 -6.56 30.72 -17.45
N LEU A 476 -7.16 30.24 -16.36
CA LEU A 476 -8.49 29.63 -16.38
C LEU A 476 -9.56 30.63 -16.83
N GLN A 477 -9.50 31.87 -16.33
CA GLN A 477 -10.39 32.96 -16.77
C GLN A 477 -10.22 33.27 -18.25
N ALA A 478 -8.97 33.35 -18.74
CA ALA A 478 -8.67 33.62 -20.13
C ALA A 478 -9.14 32.51 -21.07
N ALA A 479 -9.13 31.24 -20.62
CA ALA A 479 -9.70 30.12 -21.36
C ALA A 479 -11.25 30.11 -21.37
N GLY A 480 -11.90 30.96 -20.57
CA GLY A 480 -13.35 31.15 -20.53
C GLY A 480 -14.07 30.42 -19.39
N PHE A 481 -13.35 29.84 -18.43
CA PHE A 481 -13.97 29.20 -17.28
C PHE A 481 -14.64 30.20 -16.32
N ILE A 482 -15.71 29.75 -15.66
CA ILE A 482 -16.43 30.47 -14.62
C ILE A 482 -16.42 29.67 -13.30
N ASP A 483 -16.94 30.25 -12.22
CA ASP A 483 -16.98 29.64 -10.88
C ASP A 483 -15.63 29.11 -10.40
N ILE A 484 -14.56 29.85 -10.72
CA ILE A 484 -13.17 29.45 -10.42
C ILE A 484 -12.92 29.59 -8.92
N GLN A 485 -12.61 28.47 -8.28
CA GLN A 485 -12.27 28.39 -6.87
C GLN A 485 -10.86 27.82 -6.68
N GLU A 486 -10.20 28.28 -5.63
CA GLU A 486 -8.89 27.83 -5.21
C GLU A 486 -8.95 27.39 -3.75
N THR A 487 -8.51 26.17 -3.48
CA THR A 487 -8.24 25.70 -2.12
C THR A 487 -6.74 25.52 -1.96
N VAL A 488 -6.15 26.20 -0.99
CA VAL A 488 -4.73 26.08 -0.66
C VAL A 488 -4.56 25.26 0.61
N ILE A 489 -3.77 24.20 0.56
CA ILE A 489 -3.47 23.35 1.72
C ILE A 489 -1.97 23.46 1.99
N ARG A 490 -1.61 23.90 3.20
CA ARG A 490 -0.21 23.93 3.64
C ARG A 490 0.30 22.50 3.86
N VAL A 491 1.51 22.25 3.38
CA VAL A 491 2.18 20.94 3.38
C VAL A 491 3.55 21.04 4.05
N PRO A 492 3.65 20.70 5.35
CA PRO A 492 4.92 20.66 6.07
C PRO A 492 5.89 19.64 5.45
N TYR A 493 7.19 19.94 5.41
CA TYR A 493 8.20 18.96 4.97
C TYR A 493 8.40 17.81 5.97
N ASN A 494 7.98 17.96 7.22
CA ASN A 494 8.10 16.95 8.27
C ASN A 494 7.06 17.17 9.38
N THR A 495 7.21 16.44 10.49
CA THR A 495 6.27 16.39 11.63
C THR A 495 6.47 17.51 12.67
N TRP A 496 6.98 18.67 12.26
CA TRP A 496 7.14 19.83 13.14
C TRP A 496 5.82 20.47 13.63
N PRO A 497 4.70 20.51 12.87
CA PRO A 497 3.48 21.15 13.36
C PRO A 497 2.93 20.42 14.59
N ASN A 498 2.15 21.11 15.42
CA ASN A 498 1.49 20.48 16.58
C ASN A 498 0.19 19.75 16.22
N ASP A 499 -0.55 20.27 15.24
CA ASP A 499 -1.82 19.70 14.77
C ASP A 499 -1.63 18.26 14.23
N PRO A 500 -2.40 17.26 14.72
CA PRO A 500 -2.26 15.87 14.30
C PRO A 500 -2.41 15.66 12.79
N HIS A 501 -3.36 16.35 12.16
CA HIS A 501 -3.62 16.20 10.73
C HIS A 501 -2.47 16.77 9.89
N GLN A 502 -1.96 17.95 10.25
CA GLN A 502 -0.77 18.54 9.62
C GLN A 502 0.48 17.69 9.83
N LYS A 503 0.63 17.02 10.98
CA LYS A 503 1.71 16.03 11.17
C LYS A 503 1.59 14.87 10.19
N ASP A 504 0.39 14.33 10.00
CA ASP A 504 0.17 13.20 9.08
C ASP A 504 0.39 13.60 7.62
N ILE A 505 -0.05 14.79 7.22
CA ILE A 505 0.29 15.40 5.92
C ILE A 505 1.82 15.45 5.76
N GLY A 506 2.52 15.98 6.77
CA GLY A 506 3.97 16.09 6.76
C GLY A 506 4.70 14.75 6.73
N ARG A 507 4.15 13.68 7.34
CA ARG A 507 4.72 12.32 7.27
C ARG A 507 4.67 11.77 5.85
N TRP A 508 3.49 11.79 5.23
CA TRP A 508 3.29 11.27 3.88
C TRP A 508 4.05 12.09 2.84
N TYR A 509 4.04 13.42 2.98
CA TYR A 509 4.81 14.29 2.09
C TYR A 509 6.31 14.05 2.20
N ASN A 510 6.84 13.96 3.43
CA ASN A 510 8.25 13.69 3.66
C ASN A 510 8.68 12.36 3.03
N LEU A 511 7.88 11.30 3.22
CA LEU A 511 8.14 9.99 2.64
C LEU A 511 8.17 10.07 1.10
N GLY A 512 7.13 10.63 0.49
CA GLY A 512 7.04 10.74 -0.97
C GLY A 512 8.16 11.60 -1.57
N LEU A 513 8.49 12.74 -0.94
CA LEU A 513 9.58 13.59 -1.42
C LEU A 513 10.94 12.90 -1.26
N THR A 514 11.19 12.23 -0.14
CA THR A 514 12.45 11.54 0.16
C THR A 514 12.73 10.42 -0.85
N GLU A 515 11.73 9.60 -1.18
CA GLU A 515 11.83 8.57 -2.22
C GLU A 515 11.88 9.19 -3.63
N GLY A 516 11.31 10.38 -3.80
CA GLY A 516 11.27 11.11 -5.07
C GLY A 516 12.47 11.99 -5.42
N LEU A 517 13.36 12.27 -4.48
CA LEU A 517 14.49 13.17 -4.69
C LEU A 517 15.34 12.77 -5.91
N GLU A 518 15.63 11.48 -6.08
CA GLU A 518 16.39 10.99 -7.23
C GLU A 518 15.63 11.16 -8.55
N ALA A 519 14.35 10.76 -8.56
CA ALA A 519 13.50 10.82 -9.75
C ALA A 519 13.33 12.25 -10.27
N LEU A 520 13.12 13.21 -9.36
CA LEU A 520 12.98 14.62 -9.70
C LEU A 520 14.29 15.26 -10.17
N THR A 521 15.44 14.73 -9.76
CA THR A 521 16.71 15.48 -9.86
C THR A 521 17.67 14.93 -10.89
N PHE A 522 17.73 13.61 -11.08
CA PHE A 522 18.75 12.98 -11.90
C PHE A 522 18.76 13.54 -13.31
N ALA A 523 17.70 13.32 -14.09
CA ALA A 523 17.67 13.79 -15.48
C ALA A 523 17.74 15.32 -15.60
N PRO A 524 17.02 16.16 -14.82
CA PRO A 524 17.16 17.61 -14.94
C PRO A 524 18.59 18.09 -14.73
N LEU A 525 19.28 17.65 -13.66
CA LEU A 525 20.64 18.14 -13.37
C LEU A 525 21.71 17.47 -14.23
N THR A 526 21.60 16.18 -14.55
CA THR A 526 22.62 15.52 -15.38
C THR A 526 22.47 15.86 -16.85
N ARG A 527 21.25 16.08 -17.37
CA ARG A 527 21.05 16.40 -18.79
C ARG A 527 21.26 17.89 -19.08
N VAL A 528 20.81 18.79 -18.19
CA VAL A 528 20.84 20.24 -18.44
C VAL A 528 22.13 20.87 -17.90
N TYR A 529 22.49 20.57 -16.65
CA TYR A 529 23.72 21.10 -16.04
C TYR A 529 24.95 20.26 -16.33
N GLN A 530 24.80 19.06 -16.90
CA GLN A 530 25.89 18.11 -17.17
C GLN A 530 26.69 17.76 -15.91
N TRP A 531 26.03 17.80 -14.75
CA TRP A 531 26.65 17.46 -13.49
C TRP A 531 26.90 15.96 -13.39
N ASP A 532 28.05 15.60 -12.83
CA ASP A 532 28.32 14.21 -12.47
C ASP A 532 27.38 13.76 -11.34
N LEU A 533 26.78 12.58 -11.52
CA LEU A 533 25.78 12.03 -10.62
C LEU A 533 26.33 11.82 -9.20
N ASN A 534 27.53 11.26 -9.09
CA ASN A 534 28.09 10.84 -7.80
C ASN A 534 28.88 11.97 -7.12
N ALA A 535 29.60 12.79 -7.90
CA ALA A 535 30.42 13.87 -7.39
C ALA A 535 29.60 15.13 -7.02
N HIS A 536 28.47 15.38 -7.70
CA HIS A 536 27.68 16.61 -7.51
C HIS A 536 26.24 16.35 -7.09
N VAL A 537 25.49 15.54 -7.84
CA VAL A 537 24.03 15.40 -7.62
C VAL A 537 23.71 14.71 -6.30
N ARG A 538 24.30 13.54 -6.02
CA ARG A 538 24.03 12.78 -4.78
C ARG A 538 24.38 13.58 -3.51
N PRO A 539 25.53 14.30 -3.42
CA PRO A 539 25.81 15.18 -2.28
C PRO A 539 24.75 16.26 -2.04
N VAL A 540 24.22 16.87 -3.12
CA VAL A 540 23.11 17.84 -3.01
C VAL A 540 21.88 17.15 -2.42
N LEU A 541 21.48 16.00 -2.95
CA LEU A 541 20.31 15.26 -2.46
C LEU A 541 20.44 14.83 -0.99
N GLU A 542 21.64 14.46 -0.55
CA GLU A 542 21.90 14.14 0.86
C GLU A 542 21.78 15.38 1.76
N GLY A 543 22.18 16.56 1.26
CA GLY A 543 21.94 17.82 1.95
C GLY A 543 20.45 18.14 2.08
N VAL A 544 19.70 18.03 0.97
CA VAL A 544 18.24 18.24 0.95
C VAL A 544 17.54 17.27 1.89
N ARG A 545 17.86 15.97 1.83
CA ARG A 545 17.29 14.93 2.69
C ARG A 545 17.49 15.24 4.18
N ARG A 546 18.69 15.71 4.56
CA ARG A 546 18.98 16.13 5.94
C ARG A 546 18.14 17.33 6.37
N GLU A 547 17.91 18.30 5.49
CA GLU A 547 17.11 19.49 5.80
C GLU A 547 15.61 19.18 5.89
N ILE A 548 15.02 18.47 4.92
CA ILE A 548 13.59 18.16 4.93
C ILE A 548 13.20 17.27 6.12
N CYS A 549 14.10 16.39 6.58
CA CYS A 549 13.87 15.52 7.73
C CYS A 549 14.18 16.18 9.09
N ASN A 550 14.75 17.39 9.10
CA ASN A 550 15.09 18.08 10.34
C ASN A 550 13.86 18.80 10.92
N ARG A 551 13.33 18.28 12.03
CA ARG A 551 12.17 18.85 12.73
C ARG A 551 12.40 20.24 13.33
N LYS A 552 13.64 20.75 13.34
CA LYS A 552 13.96 22.14 13.72
C LYS A 552 13.75 23.13 12.57
N ILE A 553 13.58 22.62 11.34
CA ILE A 553 13.30 23.43 10.15
C ILE A 553 11.79 23.34 9.91
N HIS A 554 11.10 24.46 10.12
CA HIS A 554 9.65 24.60 9.98
C HIS A 554 9.26 25.05 8.57
N ALA A 555 9.89 24.41 7.58
CA ALA A 555 9.60 24.69 6.18
C ALA A 555 8.36 23.93 5.69
N TYR A 556 7.74 24.45 4.64
CA TYR A 556 6.57 23.86 4.00
C TYR A 556 6.46 24.22 2.51
N ASN A 557 5.63 23.45 1.79
CA ASN A 557 5.10 23.75 0.46
C ASN A 557 3.58 23.94 0.53
N ASN A 558 2.94 24.28 -0.59
CA ASN A 558 1.49 24.40 -0.67
C ASN A 558 0.95 23.47 -1.77
N ILE A 559 -0.16 22.78 -1.50
CA ILE A 559 -1.02 22.23 -2.55
C ILE A 559 -1.99 23.33 -2.98
N HIS A 560 -2.15 23.50 -4.28
CA HIS A 560 -3.21 24.30 -4.87
C HIS A 560 -4.21 23.37 -5.56
N ILE A 561 -5.48 23.46 -5.19
CA ILE A 561 -6.59 22.74 -5.81
C ILE A 561 -7.48 23.76 -6.48
N TRP A 562 -7.54 23.70 -7.80
CA TRP A 562 -8.38 24.55 -8.62
C TRP A 562 -9.58 23.76 -9.13
N THR A 563 -10.77 24.34 -8.95
CA THR A 563 -11.98 23.84 -9.61
C THR A 563 -12.57 24.96 -10.44
N ALA A 564 -12.97 24.67 -11.66
CA ALA A 564 -13.62 25.64 -12.52
C ALA A 564 -14.65 24.99 -13.45
N ARG A 565 -15.70 25.73 -13.79
CA ARG A 565 -16.81 25.23 -14.60
C ARG A 565 -16.82 25.87 -15.98
N ARG A 566 -17.16 25.09 -17.01
CA ARG A 566 -17.45 25.63 -18.34
C ARG A 566 -18.83 26.31 -18.34
N PRO A 567 -18.96 27.58 -18.78
CA PRO A 567 -20.25 28.26 -18.85
C PRO A 567 -21.19 27.61 -19.87
N GLN A 568 -22.48 27.89 -19.73
CA GLN A 568 -23.45 27.64 -20.81
C GLN A 568 -23.21 28.70 -21.88
N GLN A 569 -22.97 28.28 -23.13
CA GLN A 569 -22.80 29.20 -24.25
C GLN A 569 -24.09 29.95 -24.58
#